data_AF-A0A7X9Q903-F1
#
_entry.id   AF-A0A7X9Q903-F1
#
_cell.length_a   1.000
_cell.length_b   1.000
_cell.length_c   1.000
_cell.angle_alpha   90.00
_cell.angle_beta   90.00
_cell.angle_gamma   90.00
#
_symmetry.space_group_name_H-M   'P 1'
#
loop_
_entity.id
_entity.type
_entity.pdbx_description
1 polymer ?
#
loop_
_entity_poly.entity_id
_entity_poly.type
_entity_poly.pdbx_seq_one_letter_code
_entity_poly.pdbx_strand_id
1 'polypeptide(L)'
;MDRLRYFFKRLIRIDYKNFFTNLKILKRKSNKSYFFLIKDLFVCAIKYNAGYIDYKIAEMYRLNEEQRKSTITRGISNSIVKKMNDKIYWHYFDNKATFNTLFEKQVNREWFLINKSTSKKELKDFLLDFNEIMFKPLEGSSGNGISKVNKSEWENNFESFFEKIKSKGPALLEEVIVQHDLLNKLNPSSVNTIRIATLLGEKKQGI
;
A
#
# COMPACT_ATOMS: atom_id res chain seq x y z
N MET A 1 20.84 -14.09 10.28
CA MET A 1 20.55 -13.10 11.34
C MET A 1 19.63 -13.75 12.34
N ASP A 2 20.06 -13.92 13.59
CA ASP A 2 19.22 -14.57 14.61
C ASP A 2 17.89 -13.84 14.77
N ARG A 3 16.80 -14.61 14.83
CA ARG A 3 15.43 -14.07 14.96
C ARG A 3 15.30 -13.14 16.15
N LEU A 4 16.00 -13.46 17.25
CA LEU A 4 16.10 -12.64 18.45
C LEU A 4 16.75 -11.28 18.19
N ARG A 5 17.90 -11.24 17.50
CA ARG A 5 18.58 -9.98 17.16
C ARG A 5 17.74 -9.10 16.23
N TYR A 6 17.03 -9.71 15.28
CA TYR A 6 16.08 -8.99 14.41
C TYR A 6 14.90 -8.41 15.20
N PHE A 7 14.34 -9.18 16.14
CA PHE A 7 13.26 -8.76 17.01
C PHE A 7 13.65 -7.57 17.91
N PHE A 8 14.78 -7.64 18.60
CA PHE A 8 15.25 -6.53 19.45
C PHE A 8 15.52 -5.25 18.66
N LYS A 9 16.08 -5.35 17.44
CA LYS A 9 16.21 -4.18 16.56
C LYS A 9 14.87 -3.53 16.19
N ARG A 10 13.80 -4.33 16.06
CA ARG A 10 12.45 -3.82 15.77
C ARG A 10 11.78 -3.21 16.99
N LEU A 11 11.98 -3.77 18.18
CA LEU A 11 11.47 -3.21 19.43
C LEU A 11 11.96 -1.78 19.66
N ILE A 12 13.24 -1.51 19.39
CA ILE A 12 13.83 -0.16 19.52
C ILE A 12 13.16 0.86 18.58
N ARG A 13 12.60 0.41 17.46
CA ARG A 13 11.96 1.25 16.43
C ARG A 13 10.43 1.18 16.46
N ILE A 14 9.83 0.72 17.56
CA ILE A 14 8.38 0.70 17.68
C ILE A 14 7.85 2.14 17.78
N ASP A 15 6.86 2.43 16.95
CA ASP A 15 5.98 3.57 17.15
C ASP A 15 5.05 3.27 18.32
N TYR A 16 5.44 3.73 19.51
CA TYR A 16 4.70 3.47 20.76
C TYR A 16 3.29 4.05 20.73
N LYS A 17 3.09 5.22 20.11
CA LYS A 17 1.77 5.86 20.01
C LYS A 17 0.82 4.98 19.20
N ASN A 18 1.27 4.52 18.04
CA ASN A 18 0.50 3.58 17.23
C ASN A 18 0.32 2.23 17.92
N PHE A 19 1.33 1.71 18.60
CA PHE A 19 1.22 0.46 19.36
C PHE A 19 0.10 0.51 20.41
N PHE A 20 0.10 1.51 21.29
CA PHE A 20 -0.93 1.64 22.33
C PHE A 20 -2.32 1.88 21.77
N THR A 21 -2.43 2.63 20.66
CA THR A 21 -3.70 2.83 19.96
C THR A 21 -4.26 1.49 19.47
N ASN A 22 -3.42 0.66 18.85
CA ASN A 22 -3.82 -0.67 18.38
C ASN A 22 -4.12 -1.63 19.55
N LEU A 23 -3.39 -1.52 20.66
CA LEU A 23 -3.63 -2.33 21.84
C LEU A 23 -4.99 -2.02 22.50
N LYS A 24 -5.40 -0.75 22.55
CA LYS A 24 -6.75 -0.34 22.99
C LYS A 24 -7.84 -0.95 22.12
N ILE A 25 -7.65 -0.94 20.79
CA ILE A 25 -8.56 -1.57 19.83
C ILE A 25 -8.65 -3.09 20.09
N LEU A 26 -7.50 -3.75 20.26
CA LEU A 26 -7.44 -5.19 20.55
C LEU A 26 -8.16 -5.56 21.84
N LYS A 27 -7.98 -4.78 22.91
CA LYS A 27 -8.70 -4.99 24.17
C LYS A 27 -10.20 -4.92 23.96
N ARG A 28 -10.70 -3.86 23.30
CA ARG A 28 -12.12 -3.70 22.99
C ARG A 28 -12.69 -4.86 22.16
N LYS A 29 -11.93 -5.33 21.16
CA LYS A 29 -12.37 -6.36 20.22
C LYS A 29 -12.32 -7.78 20.81
N SER A 30 -11.33 -8.07 21.64
CA SER A 30 -11.08 -9.41 22.19
C SER A 30 -11.66 -9.64 23.58
N ASN A 31 -12.00 -8.56 24.30
CA ASN A 31 -12.32 -8.54 25.72
C ASN A 31 -11.22 -9.16 26.62
N LYS A 32 -9.98 -9.28 26.13
CA LYS A 32 -8.83 -9.80 26.88
C LYS A 32 -8.11 -8.68 27.64
N SER A 33 -7.44 -9.03 28.73
CA SER A 33 -6.63 -8.08 29.48
C SER A 33 -5.42 -7.59 28.66
N TYR A 34 -4.93 -6.39 28.95
CA TYR A 34 -3.72 -5.86 28.31
C TYR A 34 -2.52 -6.77 28.54
N PHE A 35 -2.37 -7.30 29.75
CA PHE A 35 -1.29 -8.22 30.10
C PHE A 35 -1.32 -9.47 29.23
N PHE A 36 -2.50 -10.09 29.06
CA PHE A 36 -2.65 -11.24 28.17
C PHE A 36 -2.25 -10.90 26.74
N LEU A 37 -2.77 -9.80 26.19
CA LEU A 37 -2.51 -9.40 24.80
C LEU A 37 -1.04 -9.08 24.54
N ILE A 38 -0.35 -8.40 25.47
CA ILE A 38 1.07 -8.08 25.36
C ILE A 38 1.91 -9.36 25.42
N LYS A 39 1.61 -10.26 26.38
CA LYS A 39 2.32 -11.53 26.51
C LYS A 39 2.14 -12.40 25.26
N ASP A 40 0.90 -12.56 24.80
CA ASP A 40 0.60 -13.38 23.63
C ASP A 40 1.18 -12.80 22.34
N LEU A 41 1.14 -11.47 22.18
CA LEU A 41 1.84 -10.78 21.10
C LEU A 41 3.35 -11.03 21.14
N PHE A 42 3.98 -10.99 22.31
CA PHE A 42 5.41 -11.26 22.46
C PHE A 42 5.77 -12.69 22.04
N VAL A 43 4.96 -13.68 22.46
CA VAL A 43 5.09 -15.07 22.00
C VAL A 43 4.97 -15.14 20.47
N CYS A 44 3.96 -14.46 19.90
CA CYS A 44 3.75 -14.46 18.46
C CYS A 44 4.88 -13.76 17.69
N ALA A 45 5.47 -12.70 18.25
CA ALA A 45 6.57 -11.98 17.63
C ALA A 45 7.84 -12.84 17.55
N ILE A 46 8.12 -13.64 18.58
CA ILE A 46 9.29 -14.53 18.60
C ILE A 46 9.05 -15.78 17.76
N LYS A 47 7.92 -16.47 17.97
CA LYS A 47 7.64 -17.77 17.35
C LYS A 47 7.23 -17.67 15.88
N TYR A 48 6.44 -16.64 15.54
CA TYR A 48 5.82 -16.48 14.20
C TYR A 48 6.28 -15.22 13.46
N ASN A 49 7.26 -14.46 13.99
CA ASN A 49 7.77 -13.22 13.40
C ASN A 49 6.67 -12.15 13.19
N ALA A 50 5.62 -12.18 14.01
CA ALA A 50 4.47 -11.30 13.93
C ALA A 50 4.75 -9.93 14.59
N GLY A 51 4.53 -8.83 13.87
CA GLY A 51 4.40 -7.51 14.48
C GLY A 51 3.00 -7.30 15.09
N TYR A 52 2.82 -6.22 15.85
CA TYR A 52 1.52 -5.89 16.46
C TYR A 52 0.40 -5.65 15.42
N ILE A 53 0.76 -5.21 14.21
CA ILE A 53 -0.18 -5.08 13.09
C ILE A 53 -0.58 -6.46 12.55
N ASP A 54 0.36 -7.40 12.38
CA ASP A 54 0.08 -8.77 11.92
C ASP A 54 -0.85 -9.46 12.92
N TYR A 55 -0.51 -9.37 14.22
CA TYR A 55 -1.30 -9.90 15.32
C TYR A 55 -2.73 -9.37 15.34
N LYS A 56 -2.91 -8.08 15.04
CA LYS A 56 -4.23 -7.43 14.98
C LYS A 56 -5.03 -7.86 13.76
N ILE A 57 -4.43 -7.84 12.58
CA ILE A 57 -5.12 -8.14 11.31
C ILE A 57 -5.55 -9.62 11.27
N ALA A 58 -4.65 -10.52 11.64
CA ALA A 58 -4.93 -11.96 11.66
C ALA A 58 -5.65 -12.43 12.94
N GLU A 59 -6.01 -11.51 13.85
CA GLU A 59 -6.64 -11.81 15.14
C GLU A 59 -5.95 -12.96 15.90
N MET A 60 -4.62 -12.96 15.97
CA MET A 60 -3.86 -14.14 16.41
C MET A 60 -4.22 -14.60 17.84
N TYR A 61 -4.76 -13.71 18.68
CA TYR A 61 -5.32 -14.03 20.01
C TYR A 61 -6.48 -15.04 20.00
N ARG A 62 -7.08 -15.32 18.85
CA ARG A 62 -8.16 -16.30 18.66
C ARG A 62 -7.66 -17.61 18.05
N LEU A 63 -6.47 -17.59 17.47
CA LEU A 63 -5.92 -18.68 16.69
C LEU A 63 -5.18 -19.68 17.58
N ASN A 64 -5.30 -20.97 17.25
CA ASN A 64 -4.47 -22.01 17.83
C ASN A 64 -3.05 -22.01 17.22
N GLU A 65 -2.17 -22.89 17.71
CA GLU A 65 -0.79 -22.96 17.25
C GLU A 65 -0.65 -23.23 15.74
N GLU A 66 -1.40 -24.21 15.22
CA GLU A 66 -1.31 -24.58 13.80
C GLU A 66 -1.81 -23.46 12.88
N GLN A 67 -2.90 -22.78 13.26
CA GLN A 67 -3.42 -21.61 12.54
C GLN A 67 -2.44 -20.42 12.57
N ARG A 68 -1.75 -20.21 13.70
CA ARG A 68 -0.72 -19.17 13.79
C ARG A 68 0.48 -19.49 12.91
N LYS A 69 0.89 -20.77 12.84
CA LYS A 69 1.97 -21.23 11.95
C LYS A 69 1.63 -21.01 10.48
N SER A 70 0.37 -21.21 10.08
CA SER A 70 -0.08 -20.99 8.70
C SER A 70 -0.33 -19.51 8.36
N THR A 71 -0.20 -18.58 9.31
CA THR A 71 -0.42 -17.15 9.08
C THR A 71 0.82 -16.48 8.49
N ILE A 72 0.68 -15.88 7.29
CA ILE A 72 1.76 -15.08 6.69
C ILE A 72 1.86 -13.73 7.40
N THR A 73 2.91 -13.57 8.20
CA THR A 73 3.24 -12.29 8.85
C THR A 73 4.10 -11.42 7.94
N ARG A 74 4.15 -10.11 8.19
CA ARG A 74 5.06 -9.20 7.45
C ARG A 74 6.51 -9.67 7.48
N GLY A 75 6.94 -10.24 8.60
CA GLY A 75 8.29 -10.79 8.72
C GLY A 75 8.54 -11.96 7.76
N ILE A 76 7.58 -12.88 7.64
CA ILE A 76 7.63 -14.00 6.69
C ILE A 76 7.54 -13.47 5.25
N SER A 77 6.56 -12.61 4.95
CA SER A 77 6.36 -12.00 3.63
C SER A 77 7.64 -11.29 3.13
N ASN A 78 8.27 -10.46 3.96
CA ASN A 78 9.52 -9.79 3.60
C ASN A 78 10.66 -10.77 3.32
N SER A 79 10.72 -11.90 4.05
CA SER A 79 11.73 -12.93 3.81
C SER A 79 11.53 -13.65 2.48
N ILE A 80 10.27 -13.91 2.11
CA ILE A 80 9.90 -14.50 0.81
C ILE A 80 10.26 -13.51 -0.30
N VAL A 81 9.82 -12.24 -0.20
CA VAL A 81 10.14 -11.20 -1.20
C VAL A 81 11.65 -11.07 -1.40
N LYS A 82 12.43 -11.03 -0.32
CA LYS A 82 13.89 -10.93 -0.41
C LYS A 82 14.54 -12.17 -1.04
N LYS A 83 14.00 -13.37 -0.79
CA LYS A 83 14.54 -14.62 -1.34
C LYS A 83 14.18 -14.77 -2.82
N MET A 84 12.94 -14.43 -3.18
CA MET A 84 12.36 -14.75 -4.49
C MET A 84 12.57 -13.66 -5.53
N ASN A 85 12.83 -12.42 -5.11
CA ASN A 85 12.94 -11.28 -6.01
C ASN A 85 14.33 -10.65 -5.92
N ASP A 86 15.04 -10.60 -7.05
CA ASP A 86 16.29 -9.87 -7.15
C ASP A 86 16.05 -8.36 -6.94
N LYS A 87 16.83 -7.79 -6.02
CA LYS A 87 16.71 -6.41 -5.57
C LYS A 87 16.94 -5.41 -6.71
N ILE A 88 17.72 -5.77 -7.73
CA ILE A 88 17.98 -4.87 -8.86
C ILE A 88 16.69 -4.48 -9.58
N TYR A 89 15.66 -5.34 -9.58
CA TYR A 89 14.39 -5.10 -10.25
C TYR A 89 13.34 -4.37 -9.40
N TRP A 90 13.59 -4.13 -8.11
CA TRP A 90 12.56 -3.55 -7.22
C TRP A 90 12.09 -2.17 -7.66
N HIS A 91 12.99 -1.37 -8.25
CA HIS A 91 12.68 -0.03 -8.71
C HIS A 91 11.58 0.02 -9.78
N TYR A 92 11.44 -1.04 -10.58
CA TYR A 92 10.36 -1.16 -11.58
C TYR A 92 8.97 -1.27 -10.95
N PHE A 93 8.87 -1.69 -9.68
CA PHE A 93 7.61 -1.85 -8.96
C PHE A 93 7.39 -0.74 -7.91
N ASP A 94 8.45 -0.21 -7.33
CA ASP A 94 8.37 0.82 -6.28
C ASP A 94 8.18 2.23 -6.86
N ASN A 95 8.76 2.53 -8.03
CA ASN A 95 8.57 3.82 -8.68
C ASN A 95 7.33 3.79 -9.58
N LYS A 96 6.32 4.58 -9.24
CA LYS A 96 5.03 4.59 -9.94
C LYS A 96 5.16 4.97 -11.43
N ALA A 97 6.00 5.95 -11.77
CA ALA A 97 6.19 6.36 -13.16
C ALA A 97 6.92 5.28 -13.95
N THR A 98 8.01 4.74 -13.41
CA THR A 98 8.74 3.62 -14.03
C THR A 98 7.84 2.40 -14.22
N PHE A 99 6.99 2.08 -13.25
CA PHE A 99 6.00 1.01 -13.34
C PHE A 99 5.03 1.26 -14.50
N ASN A 100 4.40 2.44 -14.57
CA ASN A 100 3.44 2.73 -15.62
C ASN A 100 4.09 2.73 -17.01
N THR A 101 5.33 3.20 -17.15
CA THR A 101 6.08 3.11 -18.42
C THR A 101 6.38 1.65 -18.80
N LEU A 102 6.86 0.83 -17.86
CA LEU A 102 7.23 -0.55 -18.16
C LEU A 102 6.00 -1.43 -18.48
N PHE A 103 4.88 -1.18 -17.81
CA PHE A 103 3.65 -1.97 -17.91
C PHE A 103 2.51 -1.21 -18.61
N GLU A 104 2.83 -0.29 -19.51
CA GLU A 104 1.88 0.58 -20.22
C GLU A 104 0.71 -0.22 -20.82
N LYS A 105 1.02 -1.34 -21.48
CA LYS A 105 0.03 -2.24 -22.09
C LYS A 105 -0.92 -2.89 -21.08
N GLN A 106 -0.50 -3.09 -19.83
CA GLN A 106 -1.30 -3.73 -18.78
C GLN A 106 -2.02 -2.70 -17.89
N VAL A 107 -1.48 -1.49 -17.79
CA VAL A 107 -2.04 -0.38 -17.01
C VAL A 107 -3.36 0.09 -17.60
N ASN A 108 -3.46 0.10 -18.93
CA ASN A 108 -4.68 0.33 -19.72
C ASN A 108 -5.52 1.52 -19.25
N ARG A 109 -4.84 2.62 -18.95
CA ARG A 109 -5.42 3.91 -18.57
C ARG A 109 -4.43 5.01 -18.89
N GLU A 110 -4.94 6.17 -19.25
CA GLU A 110 -4.09 7.34 -19.52
C GLU A 110 -3.47 7.87 -18.23
N TRP A 111 -2.22 8.33 -18.33
CA TRP A 111 -1.50 8.88 -17.19
C TRP A 111 -0.46 9.92 -17.61
N PHE A 112 -0.19 10.84 -16.70
CA PHE A 112 0.73 11.94 -16.91
C PHE A 112 1.60 12.16 -15.67
N LEU A 113 2.91 12.21 -15.85
CA LEU A 113 3.84 12.55 -14.78
C LEU A 113 3.99 14.07 -14.69
N ILE A 114 3.47 14.66 -13.62
CA ILE A 114 3.76 16.05 -13.27
C ILE A 114 5.02 16.12 -12.41
N ASN A 115 5.95 16.99 -12.79
CA ASN A 115 7.21 17.24 -12.10
C ASN A 115 7.63 18.72 -12.26
N LYS A 116 8.86 19.08 -11.86
CA LYS A 116 9.36 20.46 -11.94
C LYS A 116 9.48 21.02 -13.36
N SER A 117 9.80 20.20 -14.35
CA SER A 117 9.96 20.63 -15.75
C SER A 117 8.64 20.67 -16.52
N THR A 118 7.56 20.08 -16.01
CA THR A 118 6.24 20.13 -16.63
C THR A 118 5.79 21.56 -16.91
N SER A 119 5.45 21.83 -18.16
CA SER A 119 4.89 23.08 -18.64
C SER A 119 3.37 23.17 -18.44
N LYS A 120 2.84 24.39 -18.45
CA LYS A 120 1.39 24.66 -18.41
C LYS A 120 0.67 24.03 -19.59
N LYS A 121 1.26 24.09 -20.79
CA LYS A 121 0.67 23.56 -22.02
C LYS A 121 0.49 22.04 -21.93
N GLU A 122 1.53 21.30 -21.58
CA GLU A 122 1.47 19.83 -21.47
C GLU A 122 0.39 19.39 -20.47
N LEU A 123 0.31 20.03 -19.30
CA LEU A 123 -0.73 19.70 -18.33
C LEU A 123 -2.12 20.04 -18.87
N LYS A 124 -2.28 21.19 -19.51
CA LYS A 124 -3.57 21.62 -20.05
C LYS A 124 -4.05 20.65 -21.13
N ASP A 125 -3.17 20.28 -22.06
CA ASP A 125 -3.45 19.36 -23.15
C ASP A 125 -3.88 17.98 -22.61
N PHE A 126 -3.18 17.43 -21.61
CA PHE A 126 -3.57 16.19 -20.95
C PHE A 126 -4.97 16.27 -20.31
N LEU A 127 -5.33 17.40 -19.68
CA LEU A 127 -6.60 17.54 -18.97
C LEU A 127 -7.82 17.74 -19.89
N LEU A 128 -7.62 17.98 -21.19
CA LEU A 128 -8.73 18.21 -22.13
C LEU A 128 -9.69 17.02 -22.22
N ASP A 129 -9.15 15.81 -22.08
CA ASP A 129 -9.90 14.57 -22.27
C ASP A 129 -10.60 14.08 -20.99
N PHE A 130 -10.43 14.77 -19.85
CA PHE A 130 -10.90 14.29 -18.55
C PHE A 130 -11.82 15.27 -17.83
N ASN A 131 -12.87 14.71 -17.21
CA ASN A 131 -13.72 15.44 -16.25
C ASN A 131 -13.24 15.27 -14.79
N GLU A 132 -12.47 14.22 -14.52
CA GLU A 132 -11.88 13.92 -13.24
C GLU A 132 -10.59 13.13 -13.43
N ILE A 133 -9.63 13.34 -12.54
CA ILE A 133 -8.36 12.61 -12.52
C ILE A 133 -8.01 12.19 -11.09
N MET A 134 -7.20 11.15 -10.97
CA MET A 134 -6.56 10.76 -9.72
C MET A 134 -5.18 11.41 -9.61
N PHE A 135 -5.01 12.28 -8.63
CA PHE A 135 -3.70 12.79 -8.21
C PHE A 135 -3.04 11.78 -7.26
N LYS A 136 -1.83 11.34 -7.59
CA LYS A 136 -1.06 10.35 -6.84
C LYS A 136 0.38 10.82 -6.65
N PRO A 137 0.79 11.29 -5.46
CA PRO A 137 2.19 11.61 -5.18
C PRO A 137 3.12 10.45 -5.55
N LEU A 138 4.29 10.76 -6.14
CA LEU A 138 5.26 9.72 -6.48
C LEU A 138 5.76 8.98 -5.22
N GLU A 139 6.00 9.73 -4.15
CA GLU A 139 6.35 9.17 -2.85
C GLU A 139 5.11 8.82 -2.01
N GLY A 140 5.34 8.02 -0.96
CA GLY A 140 4.27 7.56 -0.08
C GLY A 140 3.64 6.24 -0.51
N SER A 141 2.94 5.64 0.44
CA SER A 141 2.30 4.33 0.32
C SER A 141 0.94 4.32 1.00
N SER A 142 0.18 3.24 0.83
CA SER A 142 -1.11 3.03 1.53
C SER A 142 -2.16 4.11 1.24
N GLY A 143 -2.14 4.71 0.05
CA GLY A 143 -3.09 5.74 -0.36
C GLY A 143 -2.82 7.14 0.21
N ASN A 144 -1.74 7.32 0.96
CA ASN A 144 -1.44 8.61 1.58
C ASN A 144 -1.18 9.69 0.51
N GLY A 145 -1.88 10.81 0.62
CA GLY A 145 -1.79 11.94 -0.32
C GLY A 145 -2.48 11.73 -1.67
N ILE A 146 -3.14 10.57 -1.89
CA ILE A 146 -3.94 10.35 -3.10
C ILE A 146 -5.25 11.12 -2.98
N SER A 147 -5.65 11.84 -4.04
CA SER A 147 -6.93 12.56 -4.08
C SER A 147 -7.52 12.51 -5.48
N LYS A 148 -8.86 12.42 -5.55
CA LYS A 148 -9.61 12.67 -6.77
C LYS A 148 -9.73 14.19 -6.97
N VAL A 149 -9.50 14.64 -8.19
CA VAL A 149 -9.58 16.06 -8.60
C VAL A 149 -10.58 16.17 -9.73
N ASN A 150 -11.52 17.10 -9.63
CA ASN A 150 -12.58 17.29 -10.61
C ASN A 150 -12.30 18.48 -11.52
N LYS A 151 -12.87 18.47 -12.73
CA LYS A 151 -12.70 19.52 -13.75
C LYS A 151 -13.00 20.92 -13.26
N SER A 152 -13.97 21.06 -12.35
CA SER A 152 -14.28 22.33 -11.68
C SER A 152 -13.10 22.95 -10.92
N GLU A 153 -12.09 22.16 -10.52
CA GLU A 153 -10.88 22.67 -9.87
C GLU A 153 -9.92 23.39 -10.82
N TRP A 154 -10.00 23.15 -12.15
CA TRP A 154 -9.07 23.73 -13.12
C TRP A 154 -9.73 24.49 -14.27
N GLU A 155 -11.00 24.24 -14.57
CA GLU A 155 -11.71 24.82 -15.73
C GLU A 155 -11.78 26.35 -15.68
N ASN A 156 -12.02 26.93 -14.49
CA ASN A 156 -12.20 28.38 -14.32
C ASN A 156 -10.95 29.10 -13.78
N ASN A 157 -9.94 28.36 -13.32
CA ASN A 157 -8.72 28.94 -12.75
C ASN A 157 -7.52 28.00 -12.89
N PHE A 158 -7.14 27.73 -14.15
CA PHE A 158 -6.07 26.81 -14.49
C PHE A 158 -4.72 27.23 -13.90
N GLU A 159 -4.44 28.53 -13.85
CA GLU A 159 -3.20 29.07 -13.31
C GLU A 159 -3.03 28.72 -11.83
N SER A 160 -4.05 28.99 -11.00
CA SER A 160 -4.03 28.64 -9.58
C SER A 160 -3.94 27.13 -9.38
N PHE A 161 -4.67 26.36 -10.19
CA PHE A 161 -4.62 24.91 -10.17
C PHE A 161 -3.21 24.36 -10.48
N PHE A 162 -2.56 24.88 -11.52
CA PHE A 162 -1.22 24.49 -11.92
C PHE A 162 -0.21 24.74 -10.79
N GLU A 163 -0.22 25.93 -10.19
CA GLU A 163 0.65 26.24 -9.05
C GLU A 163 0.37 25.34 -7.83
N LYS A 164 -0.91 25.12 -7.53
CA LYS A 164 -1.35 24.22 -6.44
C LYS A 164 -0.80 22.81 -6.63
N ILE A 165 -0.98 22.19 -7.80
CA ILE A 165 -0.50 20.83 -8.03
C ILE A 165 1.03 20.78 -8.04
N LYS A 166 1.72 21.73 -8.69
CA LYS A 166 3.19 21.77 -8.70
C LYS A 166 3.79 21.92 -7.30
N SER A 167 3.14 22.70 -6.43
CA SER A 167 3.58 22.89 -5.04
C SER A 167 3.54 21.61 -4.19
N LYS A 168 2.70 20.63 -4.57
CA LYS A 168 2.63 19.32 -3.91
C LYS A 168 3.80 18.39 -4.28
N GLY A 169 4.64 18.78 -5.24
CA GLY A 169 5.77 18.00 -5.72
C GLY A 169 5.41 16.99 -6.82
N PRO A 170 6.38 16.13 -7.20
CA PRO A 170 6.19 15.16 -8.27
C PRO A 170 5.05 14.16 -8.01
N ALA A 171 4.20 13.96 -9.00
CA ALA A 171 3.02 13.11 -8.89
C ALA A 171 2.61 12.53 -10.24
N LEU A 172 1.86 11.43 -10.21
CA LEU A 172 1.09 10.95 -11.34
C LEU A 172 -0.31 11.56 -11.30
N LEU A 173 -0.77 12.01 -12.45
CA LEU A 173 -2.17 12.24 -12.74
C LEU A 173 -2.62 11.05 -13.56
N GLU A 174 -3.64 10.34 -13.12
CA GLU A 174 -4.15 9.17 -13.84
C GLU A 174 -5.64 9.34 -14.11
N GLU A 175 -6.09 8.81 -15.23
CA GLU A 175 -7.51 8.63 -15.52
C GLU A 175 -8.22 7.89 -14.36
N VAL A 176 -9.44 8.34 -14.03
CA VAL A 176 -10.27 7.69 -13.02
C VAL A 176 -10.84 6.38 -13.57
N ILE A 177 -10.56 5.28 -12.88
CA ILE A 177 -11.11 3.97 -13.24
C ILE A 177 -12.61 3.95 -12.97
N VAL A 178 -13.40 3.79 -14.03
CA VAL A 178 -14.84 3.52 -13.95
C VAL A 178 -15.04 2.02 -13.76
N GLN A 179 -15.65 1.66 -12.63
CA GLN A 179 -15.93 0.26 -12.32
C GLN A 179 -17.20 -0.23 -12.99
N HIS A 180 -17.22 -1.51 -13.36
CA HIS A 180 -18.42 -2.20 -13.79
C HIS A 180 -19.51 -2.18 -12.71
N ASP A 181 -20.79 -2.03 -13.09
CA ASP A 181 -21.92 -1.87 -12.18
C ASP A 181 -22.05 -3.01 -11.16
N LEU A 182 -21.74 -4.25 -11.56
CA LEU A 182 -21.73 -5.39 -10.64
C LEU A 182 -20.70 -5.27 -9.53
N LEU A 183 -19.54 -4.67 -9.78
CA LEU A 183 -18.54 -4.41 -8.74
C LEU A 183 -18.96 -3.24 -7.85
N ASN A 184 -19.62 -2.22 -8.41
CA ASN A 184 -20.18 -1.11 -7.62
C ASN A 184 -21.21 -1.57 -6.59
N LYS A 185 -21.91 -2.70 -6.83
CA LYS A 185 -22.81 -3.31 -5.83
C LYS A 185 -22.08 -3.81 -4.58
N LEU A 186 -20.78 -4.14 -4.67
CA LEU A 186 -19.97 -4.58 -3.52
C LEU A 186 -19.55 -3.39 -2.66
N ASN A 187 -18.95 -2.38 -3.29
CA ASN A 187 -18.63 -1.12 -2.66
C ASN A 187 -18.50 -0.01 -3.73
N PRO A 188 -19.44 0.94 -3.79
CA PRO A 188 -19.39 2.02 -4.77
C PRO A 188 -18.46 3.17 -4.35
N SER A 189 -18.02 3.20 -3.08
CA SER A 189 -17.20 4.30 -2.53
C SER A 189 -15.71 4.20 -2.89
N SER A 190 -15.25 3.06 -3.40
CA SER A 190 -13.86 2.87 -3.83
C SER A 190 -13.75 1.86 -4.96
N VAL A 191 -12.63 1.86 -5.67
CA VAL A 191 -12.31 0.81 -6.64
C VAL A 191 -12.12 -0.52 -5.93
N ASN A 192 -12.95 -1.50 -6.27
CA ASN A 192 -12.85 -2.88 -5.87
C ASN A 192 -11.66 -3.49 -6.60
N THR A 193 -10.74 -4.06 -5.83
CA THR A 193 -9.49 -4.60 -6.36
C THR A 193 -9.33 -6.05 -5.95
N ILE A 194 -8.83 -6.87 -6.87
CA ILE A 194 -8.41 -8.24 -6.60
C ILE A 194 -6.90 -8.24 -6.51
N ARG A 195 -6.36 -8.89 -5.47
CA ARG A 195 -4.92 -9.09 -5.32
C ARG A 195 -4.61 -10.57 -5.50
N ILE A 196 -3.80 -10.87 -6.50
CA ILE A 196 -3.30 -12.22 -6.77
C ILE A 196 -1.86 -12.29 -6.30
N ALA A 197 -1.58 -13.16 -5.35
CA ALA A 197 -0.22 -13.42 -4.89
C ALA A 197 0.35 -14.61 -5.68
N THR A 198 1.41 -14.36 -6.44
CA THR A 198 2.05 -15.38 -7.28
C THR A 198 3.48 -15.62 -6.78
N LEU A 199 3.82 -16.89 -6.58
CA LEU A 199 5.20 -17.33 -6.38
C LEU A 199 5.61 -18.14 -7.61
N LEU A 200 6.60 -17.65 -8.34
CA LEU A 200 7.24 -18.45 -9.38
C LEU A 200 8.22 -19.38 -8.68
N GLY A 201 7.92 -20.69 -8.69
CA GLY A 201 8.83 -21.71 -8.19
C GLY A 201 10.16 -21.71 -8.97
N GLU A 202 11.14 -22.44 -8.44
CA GLU A 202 12.37 -22.74 -9.18
C GLU A 202 11.97 -23.62 -10.37
N LYS A 203 11.85 -23.06 -11.57
CA LYS A 203 11.46 -23.83 -12.77
C LYS A 203 12.37 -25.07 -12.91
N LYS A 204 11.89 -26.26 -12.57
CA LYS A 204 11.21 -27.18 -13.49
C LYS A 204 9.95 -27.86 -12.98
N GLN A 205 9.50 -27.61 -11.76
CA GLN A 205 8.16 -28.03 -11.34
C GLN A 205 7.59 -26.88 -10.53
N GLY A 206 6.38 -26.44 -10.88
CA GLY A 206 5.60 -25.59 -9.98
C GLY A 206 5.48 -26.28 -8.62
N ILE A 207 5.01 -25.54 -7.62
CA ILE A 207 4.58 -26.19 -6.36
C ILE A 207 3.72 -27.42 -6.69
#